data_AF-A0A0T5P9P1-F1
#
_entry.id   AF-A0A0T5P9P1-F1
#
_cell.length_a   1.000
_cell.length_b   1.000
_cell.length_c   1.000
_cell.angle_alpha   90.00
_cell.angle_beta   90.00
_cell.angle_gamma   90.00
#
_symmetry.space_group_name_H-M   'P 1'
#
loop_
_entity.id
_entity.type
_entity.pdbx_description
1 polymer ?
#
loop_
_entity_poly.entity_id
_entity_poly.type
_entity_poly.pdbx_seq_one_letter_code
_entity_poly.pdbx_strand_id
1 'polypeptide(L)'
;MSDTPDITRLKASHGDWIGPEELHDILAEEGYSAGTREQYLKSILTELSKIESDPADNREKREALMREVRNILSQEQGKQGQTPLSDDV
;
A
#
# COMPACT_ATOMS: atom_id res chain seq x y z
N MET A 1 -15.20 -6.35 12.62
CA MET A 1 -15.17 -5.04 11.94
C MET A 1 -14.40 -5.28 10.65
N SER A 2 -15.03 -5.09 9.49
CA SER A 2 -14.30 -5.22 8.23
C SER A 2 -13.50 -3.94 8.03
N ASP A 3 -12.24 -3.93 8.50
CA ASP A 3 -11.24 -2.90 8.21
C ASP A 3 -10.80 -3.01 6.74
N THR A 4 -11.76 -2.93 5.83
CA THR A 4 -11.47 -2.86 4.40
C THR A 4 -10.95 -1.45 4.13
N PRO A 5 -9.73 -1.29 3.62
CA PRO A 5 -9.18 0.03 3.34
C PRO A 5 -10.04 0.71 2.28
N ASP A 6 -10.34 1.98 2.51
CA ASP A 6 -11.05 2.80 1.55
C ASP A 6 -10.13 3.11 0.36
N ILE A 7 -10.17 2.26 -0.66
CA ILE A 7 -9.37 2.43 -1.89
C ILE A 7 -9.83 3.61 -2.75
N THR A 8 -10.92 4.31 -2.39
CA THR A 8 -11.32 5.53 -3.11
C THR A 8 -10.30 6.65 -2.90
N ARG A 9 -9.56 6.65 -1.78
CA ARG A 9 -8.44 7.57 -1.54
C ARG A 9 -7.24 7.32 -2.44
N LEU A 10 -7.20 6.15 -3.11
CA LEU A 10 -6.18 5.81 -4.10
C LEU A 10 -6.57 6.23 -5.52
N LYS A 11 -7.67 6.97 -5.67
CA LYS A 11 -8.08 7.60 -6.92
C LYS A 11 -7.76 9.08 -6.91
N ALA A 12 -7.08 9.53 -7.95
CA ALA A 12 -6.88 10.94 -8.22
C ALA A 12 -8.23 11.61 -8.58
N SER A 13 -8.30 12.94 -8.49
CA SER A 13 -9.53 13.71 -8.73
C SER A 13 -10.11 13.54 -10.15
N HIS A 14 -9.29 13.10 -11.11
CA HIS A 14 -9.70 12.81 -12.49
C HIS A 14 -10.13 11.35 -12.72
N GLY A 15 -10.17 10.51 -11.67
CA GLY A 15 -10.68 9.13 -11.73
C GLY A 15 -9.65 8.04 -12.05
N ASP A 16 -8.38 8.41 -12.24
CA ASP A 16 -7.30 7.43 -12.39
C ASP A 16 -6.73 7.02 -11.03
N TRP A 17 -5.97 5.92 -11.02
CA TRP A 17 -5.16 5.56 -9.87
C TRP A 17 -4.02 6.56 -9.64
N ILE A 18 -3.76 6.85 -8.37
CA ILE A 18 -2.66 7.73 -7.94
C ILE A 18 -1.29 7.14 -8.26
N GLY A 19 -0.29 8.01 -8.34
CA GLY A 19 1.10 7.64 -8.52
C GLY A 19 1.81 7.27 -7.20
N PRO A 20 3.09 6.89 -7.28
CA PRO A 20 3.92 6.56 -6.13
C PRO A 20 4.01 7.71 -5.10
N GLU A 21 4.23 8.94 -5.54
CA GLU A 21 4.40 10.11 -4.65
C GLU A 21 3.16 10.31 -3.77
N GLU A 22 1.98 10.37 -4.38
CA GLU A 22 0.69 10.49 -3.69
C GLU A 22 0.43 9.32 -2.73
N LEU A 23 0.84 8.09 -3.10
CA LEU A 23 0.75 6.94 -2.19
C LEU A 23 1.62 7.14 -0.94
N HIS A 24 2.85 7.64 -1.10
CA HIS A 24 3.74 7.93 0.03
C HIS A 24 3.17 9.04 0.93
N ASP A 25 2.56 10.07 0.35
CA ASP A 25 1.90 11.14 1.09
C ASP A 25 0.74 10.60 1.94
N ILE A 26 -0.15 9.79 1.35
CA ILE A 26 -1.26 9.13 2.09
C ILE A 26 -0.70 8.28 3.23
N LEU A 27 0.34 7.49 2.98
CA LEU A 27 0.93 6.64 4.01
C LEU A 27 1.62 7.44 5.13
N ALA A 28 2.09 8.65 4.82
CA ALA A 28 2.70 9.55 5.81
C ALA A 28 1.63 10.25 6.68
N GLU A 29 0.52 10.70 6.07
CA GLU A 29 -0.60 11.36 6.77
C GLU A 29 -1.24 10.44 7.82
N GLU A 30 -1.35 9.15 7.53
CA GLU A 30 -2.06 8.21 8.39
C GLU A 30 -1.26 7.78 9.65
N GLY A 31 0.04 8.10 9.72
CA GLY A 31 0.84 7.89 10.93
C GLY A 31 0.92 6.43 11.42
N TYR A 32 0.77 5.45 10.52
CA TYR A 32 0.68 4.04 10.90
C TYR A 32 1.95 3.50 11.58
N SER A 33 1.78 2.72 12.65
CA SER A 33 2.84 1.86 13.19
C SER A 33 3.22 0.77 12.18
N ALA A 34 4.46 0.27 12.19
CA ALA A 34 4.95 -0.69 11.18
C ALA A 34 4.03 -1.92 10.99
N GLY A 35 3.49 -2.48 12.08
CA GLY A 35 2.55 -3.61 12.01
C GLY A 35 1.20 -3.24 11.37
N THR A 36 0.68 -2.06 11.70
CA THR A 36 -0.55 -1.53 11.11
C THR A 36 -0.36 -1.16 9.63
N ARG A 37 0.80 -0.60 9.28
CA ARG A 37 1.18 -0.24 7.92
C ARG A 37 1.26 -1.48 7.03
N GLU A 38 1.86 -2.57 7.52
CA GLU A 38 1.93 -3.83 6.79
C GLU A 38 0.54 -4.39 6.46
N GLN A 39 -0.34 -4.46 7.48
CA GLN A 39 -1.71 -4.94 7.31
C GLN A 39 -2.51 -4.06 6.35
N TYR A 40 -2.35 -2.74 6.45
CA TYR A 40 -2.98 -1.78 5.55
C TYR A 40 -2.55 -1.99 4.08
N LEU A 41 -1.25 -2.11 3.82
CA LEU A 41 -0.70 -2.35 2.48
C LEU A 41 -1.20 -3.69 1.90
N LYS A 42 -1.27 -4.75 2.71
CA LYS A 42 -1.85 -6.05 2.30
C LYS A 42 -3.32 -5.91 1.90
N SER A 43 -4.11 -5.20 2.70
CA SER A 43 -5.52 -4.99 2.40
C SER A 43 -5.72 -4.15 1.13
N ILE A 44 -4.87 -3.15 0.86
CA ILE A 44 -4.90 -2.40 -0.41
C ILE A 44 -4.69 -3.35 -1.59
N LEU A 45 -3.69 -4.23 -1.53
CA LEU A 45 -3.43 -5.19 -2.61
C LEU A 45 -4.61 -6.14 -2.84
N THR A 46 -5.27 -6.58 -1.76
CA THR A 46 -6.47 -7.41 -1.85
C THR A 46 -7.60 -6.66 -2.57
N GLU A 47 -7.90 -5.42 -2.19
CA GLU A 47 -8.96 -4.66 -2.84
C GLU A 47 -8.65 -4.32 -4.29
N LEU A 48 -7.42 -3.89 -4.61
CA LEU A 48 -7.00 -3.62 -5.99
C LEU A 48 -7.05 -4.88 -6.87
N SER A 49 -6.81 -6.06 -6.30
CA SER A 49 -6.87 -7.34 -7.04
C SER A 49 -8.29 -7.75 -7.43
N LYS A 50 -9.31 -7.27 -6.71
CA LYS A 50 -10.73 -7.55 -7.01
C LYS A 50 -11.26 -6.73 -8.19
N ILE A 51 -10.49 -5.77 -8.69
CA ILE A 51 -10.91 -4.88 -9.77
C ILE A 51 -10.68 -5.57 -11.11
N GLU A 52 -11.73 -6.16 -11.66
CA GLU A 52 -11.65 -6.93 -12.90
C GLU A 52 -11.80 -6.07 -14.16
N SER A 53 -12.37 -4.86 -14.05
CA SER A 53 -12.71 -3.99 -15.19
C SER A 53 -12.19 -2.57 -15.01
N ASP A 54 -11.01 -2.30 -15.57
CA ASP A 54 -10.46 -0.96 -15.75
C ASP A 54 -10.27 -0.69 -17.26
N PRO A 55 -10.47 0.56 -17.73
CA PRO A 55 -9.95 1.00 -19.02
C PRO A 55 -8.45 0.70 -19.13
N ALA A 56 -7.93 0.44 -20.33
CA ALA A 56 -6.54 -0.02 -20.52
C ALA A 56 -5.50 0.89 -19.82
N ASP A 57 -5.63 2.21 -19.98
CA ASP A 57 -4.73 3.19 -19.35
C ASP A 57 -4.82 3.16 -17.82
N ASN A 58 -6.03 2.95 -17.28
CA ASN A 58 -6.25 2.86 -15.84
C ASN A 58 -5.73 1.52 -15.29
N ARG A 59 -5.80 0.44 -16.08
CA ARG A 59 -5.23 -0.85 -15.72
C ARG A 59 -3.71 -0.76 -15.55
N GLU A 60 -3.00 -0.09 -16.46
CA GLU A 60 -1.55 0.11 -16.34
C GLU A 60 -1.20 0.88 -15.06
N LYS A 61 -1.91 1.98 -14.79
CA LYS A 61 -1.74 2.76 -13.55
C LYS A 61 -2.04 1.94 -12.30
N ARG A 62 -3.08 1.10 -12.32
CA ARG A 62 -3.39 0.16 -11.23
C ARG A 62 -2.25 -0.81 -11.00
N GLU A 63 -1.74 -1.42 -12.07
CA GLU A 63 -0.64 -2.38 -11.98
C GLU A 63 0.66 -1.71 -11.49
N ALA A 64 0.91 -0.45 -11.88
CA ALA A 64 1.99 0.37 -11.33
C ALA A 64 1.81 0.64 -9.82
N LEU A 65 0.60 1.04 -9.40
CA LEU A 65 0.27 1.24 -7.99
C LEU A 65 0.46 -0.05 -7.18
N MET A 66 -0.04 -1.20 -7.68
CA MET A 66 0.15 -2.49 -7.02
C MET A 66 1.62 -2.90 -6.92
N ARG A 67 2.46 -2.54 -7.90
CA ARG A 67 3.92 -2.77 -7.84
C ARG A 67 4.55 -1.93 -6.74
N GLU A 68 4.18 -0.66 -6.64
CA GLU A 68 4.71 0.21 -5.59
C GLU A 68 4.29 -0.23 -4.19
N VAL A 69 3.02 -0.59 -3.99
CA VAL A 69 2.53 -1.12 -2.71
C VAL A 69 3.31 -2.39 -2.29
N ARG A 70 3.62 -3.27 -3.24
CA ARG A 70 4.47 -4.46 -2.98
C ARG A 70 5.91 -4.08 -2.61
N ASN A 71 6.49 -3.08 -3.27
CA ASN A 71 7.84 -2.61 -2.95
C ASN A 71 7.90 -2.08 -1.52
N ILE A 72 6.94 -1.24 -1.12
CA ILE A 72 6.86 -0.71 0.24
C ILE A 72 6.66 -1.84 1.25
N LEU A 73 5.74 -2.77 0.97
CA LEU A 73 5.50 -3.92 1.85
C LEU A 73 6.76 -4.76 2.07
N SER A 74 7.53 -5.01 1.01
CA SER A 74 8.80 -5.73 1.10
C SER A 74 9.84 -4.98 1.94
N GLN A 75 9.89 -3.65 1.86
CA GLN A 75 10.77 -2.84 2.69
C GLN A 75 10.36 -2.88 4.17
N GLU A 76 9.06 -2.78 4.46
CA GLU A 76 8.55 -2.86 5.84
C GLU A 76 8.83 -4.23 6.48
N GLN A 77 8.68 -5.32 5.72
CA GLN A 77 9.01 -6.68 6.17
C GLN A 77 10.52 -6.88 6.39
N GLY A 78 11.35 -6.29 5.53
CA GLY A 78 12.80 -6.31 5.70
C GLY A 78 13.28 -5.61 6.98
N LYS A 79 12.58 -4.55 7.41
CA LYS A 79 12.87 -3.84 8.66
C LYS A 79 12.52 -4.67 9.90
N GLN A 80 11.42 -5.43 9.87
CA GLN A 80 11.03 -6.30 10.99
C GLN A 80 11.96 -7.50 11.19
N GLY A 81 12.65 -7.96 10.14
CA GLY A 81 13.68 -9.00 10.22
C GLY A 81 15.02 -8.54 10.78
N GLN A 82 15.20 -7.23 11.02
CA GLN A 82 16.41 -6.63 11.61
C GLN A 82 16.14 -6.01 12.98
N THR A 83 15.31 -6.64 13.81
CA THR A 83 15.43 -6.41 15.24
C THR A 83 16.86 -6.79 15.63
N PRO A 84 17.69 -5.88 16.16
CA PRO A 84 18.88 -6.31 16.86
C PRO A 84 18.35 -7.18 18.00
N LEU A 85 18.68 -8.48 17.97
CA LEU A 85 18.80 -9.25 19.19
C LEU A 85 19.80 -8.46 20.03
N SER A 86 19.28 -7.59 20.89
CA SER A 86 20.05 -7.00 21.97
C SER A 86 20.36 -8.20 22.86
N ASP A 87 21.55 -8.75 22.63
CA ASP A 87 22.22 -9.72 23.46
C ASP A 87 22.37 -9.06 24.84
N ASP A 88 21.43 -9.35 25.73
CA ASP A 88 21.55 -8.99 27.14
C ASP A 88 22.49 -10.03 27.77
N VAL A 89 23.69 -9.56 28.07
CA VAL A 89 24.86 -10.28 28.60
C VAL A 89 24.69 -10.58 30.08
#